data_AF-A0A060C7K8-F1
#
_entry.id   AF-A0A060C7K8-F1
#
_cell.length_a   1.000
_cell.length_b   1.000
_cell.length_c   1.000
_cell.angle_alpha   90.00
_cell.angle_beta   90.00
_cell.angle_gamma   90.00
#
_symmetry.space_group_name_H-M   'P 1'
#
loop_
_entity.id
_entity.type
_entity.pdbx_description
1 polymer ?
#
loop_
_entity_poly.entity_id
_entity_poly.type
_entity_poly.pdbx_seq_one_letter_code
_entity_poly.pdbx_strand_id
1 'polypeptide(L)'
;GFVTGYYEPVLTGARTRSARFNVPVYPPPPDLVTLTPDLERARFNDTMSAGRRTEAGIVPYETRAEIIRGALEGRVAPLLHLDDPVALFYMQVQGSGLVRLVEGGAMRLGYAAKNGHPYSSIGRLLIERGEIPADAMSMAAVKTWLAADPERARR
;
A
#
# COMPACT_ATOMS: atom_id res chain seq x y z
N GLY A 1 -9.48 -27.42 7.65
CA GLY A 1 -8.40 -26.59 7.11
C GLY A 1 -8.99 -25.33 6.49
N PHE A 2 -8.22 -24.26 6.38
CA PHE A 2 -8.65 -22.99 5.78
C PHE A 2 -7.80 -22.72 4.53
N VAL A 3 -8.43 -22.44 3.40
CA VAL A 3 -7.76 -22.22 2.11
C VAL A 3 -8.13 -20.84 1.58
N THR A 4 -7.12 -20.10 1.11
CA THR A 4 -7.29 -18.82 0.42
C THR A 4 -6.61 -18.86 -0.94
N GLY A 5 -7.09 -18.06 -1.89
CA GLY A 5 -6.50 -17.93 -3.24
C GLY A 5 -5.68 -16.65 -3.39
N TYR A 6 -4.76 -16.67 -4.36
CA TYR A 6 -3.88 -15.56 -4.74
C TYR A 6 -4.04 -15.26 -6.25
N TYR A 7 -3.87 -13.99 -6.66
CA TYR A 7 -3.83 -13.64 -8.08
C TYR A 7 -2.95 -12.39 -8.35
N GLU A 8 -2.50 -12.25 -9.61
CA GLU A 8 -1.85 -11.02 -10.11
C GLU A 8 -2.95 -10.08 -10.68
N PRO A 9 -3.29 -8.96 -10.02
CA PRO A 9 -4.25 -8.00 -10.55
C PRO A 9 -3.69 -7.27 -11.77
N VAL A 10 -4.58 -7.00 -12.74
CA VAL A 10 -4.30 -6.10 -13.86
C VAL A 10 -4.86 -4.72 -13.52
N LEU A 11 -4.01 -3.69 -13.61
CA LEU A 11 -4.35 -2.29 -13.32
C LEU A 11 -4.16 -1.42 -14.57
N THR A 12 -4.69 -0.20 -14.53
CA THR A 12 -4.43 0.83 -15.55
C THR A 12 -3.59 1.95 -14.95
N GLY A 13 -2.60 2.43 -15.69
CA GLY A 13 -1.71 3.48 -15.23
C GLY A 13 -1.08 4.28 -16.35
N ALA A 14 -0.35 5.32 -15.96
CA ALA A 14 0.44 6.18 -16.83
C ALA A 14 1.80 6.45 -16.19
N ARG A 15 2.83 6.69 -16.99
CA ARG A 15 4.15 7.10 -16.48
C ARG A 15 4.10 8.52 -15.93
N THR A 16 3.29 9.37 -16.54
CA THR A 16 3.17 10.79 -16.17
C THR A 16 1.92 11.05 -15.34
N ARG A 17 2.06 11.88 -14.30
CA ARG A 17 0.93 12.30 -13.45
C ARG A 17 -0.07 13.12 -14.26
N SER A 18 -1.36 12.90 -14.01
CA SER A 18 -2.46 13.71 -14.55
C SER A 18 -3.62 13.78 -13.56
N ALA A 19 -4.70 14.48 -13.90
CA ALA A 19 -5.90 14.50 -13.08
C ALA A 19 -6.48 13.09 -12.86
N ARG A 20 -6.45 12.24 -13.91
CA ARG A 20 -6.88 10.84 -13.85
C ARG A 20 -5.84 9.94 -13.17
N PHE A 21 -4.57 10.06 -13.56
CA PHE A 21 -3.49 9.24 -13.03
C PHE A 21 -2.76 10.00 -11.93
N ASN A 22 -3.35 10.02 -10.74
CA ASN A 22 -2.89 10.83 -9.61
C ASN A 22 -2.41 9.99 -8.41
N VAL A 23 -2.46 8.66 -8.50
CA VAL A 23 -2.07 7.74 -7.42
C VAL A 23 -0.65 7.22 -7.67
N PRO A 24 0.39 7.75 -7.01
CA PRO A 24 1.78 7.37 -7.28
C PRO A 24 2.09 5.95 -6.78
N VAL A 25 2.88 5.21 -7.56
CA VAL A 25 3.51 3.95 -7.15
C VAL A 25 5.02 4.18 -7.01
N TYR A 26 5.55 4.01 -5.80
CA TYR A 26 6.95 4.32 -5.51
C TYR A 26 7.85 3.07 -5.56
N PRO A 27 9.11 3.20 -5.99
CA PRO A 27 10.15 2.23 -5.65
C PRO A 27 10.50 2.33 -4.15
N PRO A 28 11.27 1.37 -3.59
CA PRO A 28 11.83 1.53 -2.25
C PRO A 28 12.66 2.83 -2.16
N PRO A 29 12.34 3.73 -1.22
CA PRO A 29 13.14 4.91 -0.97
C PRO A 29 14.57 4.53 -0.53
N PRO A 30 15.61 5.29 -0.90
CA PRO A 30 16.99 4.97 -0.54
C PRO A 30 17.28 5.08 0.96
N ASP A 31 16.45 5.84 1.69
CA ASP A 31 16.51 6.01 3.13
C ASP A 31 15.74 4.92 3.91
N LEU A 32 15.03 4.01 3.22
CA LEU A 32 14.32 2.89 3.84
C LEU A 32 15.30 1.76 4.20
N VAL A 33 15.27 1.34 5.46
CA VAL A 33 16.13 0.28 6.00
C VAL A 33 15.29 -0.82 6.64
N THR A 34 15.60 -2.09 6.35
CA THR A 34 14.98 -3.24 7.02
C THR A 34 15.64 -3.46 8.37
N LEU A 35 14.85 -3.62 9.43
CA LEU A 35 15.36 -3.83 10.78
C LEU A 35 15.62 -5.32 11.03
N THR A 36 16.84 -5.67 11.44
CA THR A 36 17.22 -7.05 11.78
C THR A 36 16.85 -7.41 13.23
N PRO A 37 16.65 -8.71 13.53
CA PRO A 37 16.13 -9.17 14.82
C PRO A 37 16.93 -8.75 16.05
N ASP A 38 18.26 -8.71 15.96
CA ASP A 38 19.06 -8.96 17.16
C ASP A 38 19.42 -7.72 17.99
N LEU A 39 19.19 -6.50 17.48
CA LEU A 39 19.47 -5.25 18.24
C LEU A 39 18.54 -4.07 17.90
N GLU A 40 18.04 -3.97 16.67
CA GLU A 40 17.31 -2.79 16.20
C GLU A 40 15.80 -2.87 16.40
N ARG A 41 15.19 -4.06 16.26
CA ARG A 41 13.74 -4.24 16.46
C ARG A 41 13.27 -4.03 17.90
N ALA A 42 14.12 -4.38 18.87
CA ALA A 42 13.84 -4.18 20.29
C ALA A 42 13.60 -2.69 20.64
N ARG A 43 14.19 -1.75 19.89
CA ARG A 43 13.98 -0.30 20.10
C ARG A 43 12.62 0.21 19.62
N PHE A 44 11.92 -0.54 18.77
CA PHE A 44 10.64 -0.18 18.17
C PHE A 44 9.52 -1.16 18.54
N ASN A 45 9.53 -1.63 19.79
CA ASN A 45 8.52 -2.55 20.34
C ASN A 45 8.40 -3.89 19.60
N ASP A 46 9.45 -4.35 18.90
CA ASP A 46 9.57 -5.63 18.18
C ASP A 46 8.55 -5.88 17.04
N THR A 47 7.63 -4.93 16.81
CA THR A 47 6.60 -5.02 15.77
C THR A 47 7.01 -4.38 14.46
N MET A 48 7.95 -3.42 14.50
CA MET A 48 8.43 -2.75 13.29
C MET A 48 9.47 -3.60 12.56
N SER A 49 9.30 -3.76 11.25
CA SER A 49 10.25 -4.52 10.42
C SER A 49 11.15 -3.64 9.54
N ALA A 50 10.92 -2.32 9.50
CA ALA A 50 11.69 -1.36 8.73
C ALA A 50 11.59 0.03 9.36
N GLY A 51 12.54 0.90 9.02
CA GLY A 51 12.61 2.28 9.47
C GLY A 51 13.25 3.18 8.42
N ARG A 52 13.31 4.48 8.72
CA ARG A 52 14.00 5.49 7.91
C ARG A 52 15.34 5.82 8.52
N ARG A 53 16.40 5.79 7.73
CA ARG A 53 17.73 6.26 8.12
C ARG A 53 17.79 7.77 8.06
N THR A 54 18.23 8.39 9.16
CA THR A 54 18.50 9.82 9.27
C THR A 54 19.90 10.04 9.87
N GLU A 55 20.39 11.28 9.89
CA GLU A 55 21.66 11.62 10.55
C GLU A 55 21.65 11.30 12.05
N ALA A 56 20.50 11.41 12.71
CA ALA A 56 20.32 11.10 14.13
C ALA A 56 20.11 9.59 14.40
N GLY A 57 20.16 8.76 13.36
CA GLY A 57 19.91 7.32 13.44
C GLY A 57 18.61 6.90 12.75
N ILE A 58 18.16 5.68 13.06
CA ILE A 58 16.96 5.10 12.47
C ILE A 58 15.72 5.58 13.24
N VAL A 59 14.69 5.99 12.52
CA VAL A 59 13.37 6.38 13.03
C VAL A 59 12.27 5.57 12.33
N PRO A 60 11.03 5.54 12.84
CA PRO A 60 9.93 4.91 12.11
C PRO A 60 9.75 5.53 10.72
N TYR A 61 9.50 4.70 9.70
CA TYR A 61 9.17 5.20 8.37
C TYR A 61 7.74 5.77 8.35
N GLU A 62 7.41 6.58 7.35
CA GLU A 62 6.07 7.13 7.19
C GLU A 62 4.98 6.04 7.11
N THR A 63 3.86 6.29 7.79
CA THR A 63 2.65 5.47 7.72
C THR A 63 2.01 5.52 6.34
N ARG A 64 1.11 4.58 6.06
CA ARG A 64 0.30 4.60 4.82
C ARG A 64 -0.40 5.94 4.61
N ALA A 65 -0.99 6.49 5.68
CA ALA A 65 -1.76 7.72 5.62
C ALA A 65 -0.87 8.94 5.30
N GLU A 66 0.34 9.00 5.87
CA GLU A 66 1.31 10.06 5.57
C GLU A 66 1.84 9.97 4.15
N ILE A 67 2.13 8.75 3.65
CA ILE A 67 2.56 8.54 2.26
C ILE A 67 1.46 8.98 1.28
N ILE A 68 0.20 8.62 1.53
CA ILE A 68 -0.94 9.05 0.70
C ILE A 68 -1.11 10.57 0.71
N ARG A 69 -0.83 11.23 1.84
CA ARG A 69 -0.85 12.71 1.96
C ARG A 69 0.37 13.39 1.34
N GLY A 70 1.27 12.65 0.69
CA GLY A 70 2.38 13.21 -0.08
C GLY A 70 3.71 13.26 0.66
N ALA A 71 3.91 12.52 1.75
CA ALA A 71 5.17 12.56 2.50
C ALA A 71 6.43 12.10 1.70
N LEU A 72 6.22 11.47 0.53
CA LEU A 72 7.29 11.08 -0.40
C LEU A 72 7.41 12.00 -1.63
N GLU A 73 6.51 12.97 -1.79
CA GLU A 73 6.60 13.94 -2.89
C GLU A 73 7.91 14.75 -2.78
N GLY A 74 8.62 14.88 -3.90
CA GLY A 74 9.94 15.53 -3.95
C GLY A 74 11.10 14.73 -3.35
N ARG A 75 10.85 13.66 -2.58
CA ARG A 75 11.89 12.77 -2.03
C ARG A 75 12.16 11.56 -2.91
N VAL A 76 11.12 11.01 -3.53
CA VAL A 76 11.21 9.79 -4.33
C VAL A 76 10.38 9.97 -5.60
N ALA A 77 10.97 9.68 -6.75
CA ALA A 77 10.26 9.70 -8.01
C ALA A 77 9.34 8.45 -8.11
N PRO A 78 8.03 8.61 -8.39
CA PRO A 78 7.15 7.49 -8.68
C PRO A 78 7.60 6.72 -9.93
N LEU A 79 7.42 5.39 -9.94
CA LEU A 79 7.60 4.55 -11.12
C LEU A 79 6.53 4.81 -12.19
N LEU A 80 5.29 5.01 -11.73
CA LEU A 80 4.10 5.30 -12.51
C LEU A 80 2.99 5.83 -11.59
N HIS A 81 1.88 6.22 -12.20
CA HIS A 81 0.67 6.67 -11.53
C HIS A 81 -0.52 5.83 -11.96
N LEU A 82 -1.33 5.39 -11.00
CA LEU A 82 -2.57 4.66 -11.22
C LEU A 82 -3.77 5.61 -11.16
N ASP A 83 -4.92 5.15 -11.66
CA ASP A 83 -6.19 5.89 -11.62
C ASP A 83 -7.10 5.50 -10.44
N ASP A 84 -6.78 4.42 -9.72
CA ASP A 84 -7.58 3.94 -8.59
C ASP A 84 -6.71 3.60 -7.36
N PRO A 85 -6.87 4.34 -6.23
CA PRO A 85 -6.14 4.06 -4.99
C PRO A 85 -6.59 2.76 -4.30
N VAL A 86 -7.83 2.31 -4.53
CA VAL A 86 -8.34 1.04 -4.02
C VAL A 86 -7.67 -0.11 -4.77
N ALA A 87 -7.55 -0.04 -6.10
CA ALA A 87 -6.79 -1.01 -6.87
C ALA A 87 -5.32 -1.09 -6.44
N LEU A 88 -4.66 0.05 -6.18
CA LEU A 88 -3.31 0.08 -5.60
C LEU A 88 -3.24 -0.64 -4.25
N PHE A 89 -4.19 -0.38 -3.35
CA PHE A 89 -4.24 -1.06 -2.05
C PHE A 89 -4.30 -2.59 -2.21
N TYR A 90 -5.19 -3.09 -3.07
CA TYR A 90 -5.29 -4.53 -3.28
C TYR A 90 -4.06 -5.12 -3.96
N MET A 91 -3.46 -4.41 -4.91
CA MET A 91 -2.18 -4.83 -5.50
C MET A 91 -1.09 -4.94 -4.45
N GLN A 92 -1.05 -4.04 -3.45
CA GLN A 92 -0.11 -4.12 -2.33
C GLN A 92 -0.42 -5.29 -1.38
N VAL A 93 -1.70 -5.63 -1.16
CA VAL A 93 -2.08 -6.84 -0.41
C VAL A 93 -1.65 -8.11 -1.13
N GLN A 94 -1.76 -8.15 -2.47
CA GLN A 94 -1.25 -9.26 -3.28
C GLN A 94 0.30 -9.21 -3.40
N GLY A 95 0.93 -8.04 -3.28
CA GLY A 95 2.37 -7.90 -3.43
C GLY A 95 2.90 -8.02 -4.87
N SER A 96 2.03 -8.15 -5.87
CA SER A 96 2.40 -8.08 -7.29
C SER A 96 1.22 -7.59 -8.13
N GLY A 97 1.49 -7.14 -9.36
CA GLY A 97 0.45 -6.71 -10.31
C GLY A 97 1.01 -6.34 -11.68
N LEU A 98 0.16 -6.39 -12.71
CA LEU A 98 0.49 -5.96 -14.06
C LEU A 98 -0.22 -4.65 -14.39
N VAL A 99 0.52 -3.58 -14.66
CA VAL A 99 -0.05 -2.28 -15.05
C VAL A 99 -0.06 -2.16 -16.56
N ARG A 100 -1.23 -2.01 -17.17
CA ARG A 100 -1.39 -1.60 -18.57
C ARG A 100 -1.23 -0.09 -18.66
N LEU A 101 -0.24 0.35 -19.44
CA LEU A 101 0.07 1.76 -19.61
C LEU A 101 -0.81 2.37 -20.70
N VAL A 102 -1.35 3.56 -20.45
CA VAL A 102 -2.16 4.29 -21.45
C VAL A 102 -1.34 4.74 -22.65
N GLU A 103 -0.04 4.91 -22.47
CA GLU A 103 0.93 5.20 -23.52
C GLU A 103 1.26 3.96 -24.37
N GLY A 104 0.77 2.78 -23.98
CA GLY A 104 1.05 1.50 -24.61
C GLY A 104 2.01 0.61 -23.82
N GLY A 105 1.87 -0.70 -24.02
CA GLY A 105 2.65 -1.70 -23.31
C GLY A 105 2.16 -1.98 -21.88
N ALA A 106 2.98 -2.68 -21.11
CA ALA A 106 2.68 -3.02 -19.72
C ALA A 106 3.94 -3.02 -18.85
N MET A 107 3.75 -2.77 -17.55
CA MET A 107 4.79 -2.87 -16.54
C MET A 107 4.35 -3.84 -15.45
N ARG A 108 5.13 -4.90 -15.24
CA ARG A 108 4.93 -5.80 -14.10
C ARG A 108 5.57 -5.20 -12.85
N LEU A 109 4.82 -5.16 -11.77
CA LEU A 109 5.26 -4.71 -10.45
C LEU A 109 5.36 -5.93 -9.52
N GLY A 110 6.44 -5.99 -8.76
CA GLY A 110 6.67 -7.00 -7.73
C GLY A 110 7.03 -6.36 -6.41
N TYR A 111 6.84 -7.11 -5.33
CA TYR A 111 7.24 -6.71 -3.99
C TYR A 111 8.75 -6.39 -3.95
N ALA A 112 9.08 -5.26 -3.34
CA ALA A 112 10.48 -4.85 -3.14
C ALA A 112 10.76 -4.51 -1.67
N ALA A 113 9.85 -3.82 -0.98
CA ALA A 113 9.99 -3.47 0.43
C ALA A 113 8.64 -3.09 1.05
N LYS A 114 8.62 -2.87 2.37
CA LYS A 114 7.50 -2.29 3.12
C LYS A 114 7.99 -1.29 4.17
N ASN A 115 7.15 -0.34 4.57
CA ASN A 115 7.47 0.74 5.51
C ASN A 115 7.65 0.29 6.97
N GLY A 116 7.53 -1.02 7.25
CA GLY A 116 7.80 -1.59 8.56
C GLY A 116 6.62 -1.62 9.53
N HIS A 117 5.52 -0.91 9.25
CA HIS A 117 4.34 -0.88 10.12
C HIS A 117 3.55 -2.21 10.07
N PRO A 118 2.87 -2.60 11.16
CA PRO A 118 2.04 -3.80 11.18
C PRO A 118 0.85 -3.69 10.21
N TYR A 119 0.48 -4.81 9.61
CA TYR A 119 -0.71 -4.88 8.76
C TYR A 119 -1.99 -4.83 9.60
N SER A 120 -2.91 -3.95 9.21
CA SER A 120 -4.26 -3.86 9.77
C SER A 120 -5.30 -4.25 8.72
N SER A 121 -6.15 -5.23 9.03
CA SER A 121 -7.15 -5.75 8.10
C SER A 121 -8.36 -4.82 8.00
N ILE A 122 -8.60 -4.23 6.81
CA ILE A 122 -9.80 -3.42 6.53
C ILE A 122 -11.07 -4.25 6.75
N GLY A 123 -11.11 -5.49 6.24
CA GLY A 123 -12.30 -6.34 6.41
C GLY A 123 -12.65 -6.58 7.88
N ARG A 124 -11.65 -6.85 8.73
CA ARG A 124 -11.87 -7.01 10.17
C ARG A 124 -12.41 -5.72 10.80
N LEU A 125 -11.82 -4.58 10.46
CA LEU A 125 -12.27 -3.27 10.96
C LEU A 125 -13.72 -2.97 10.56
N LEU A 126 -14.13 -3.32 9.34
CA LEU A 126 -15.50 -3.10 8.87
C LEU A 126 -16.52 -4.01 9.57
N ILE A 127 -16.14 -5.23 9.93
CA ILE A 127 -16.96 -6.12 10.76
C ILE A 127 -17.11 -5.54 12.16
N GLU A 128 -16.01 -5.13 12.79
CA GLU A 128 -16.00 -4.56 14.14
C GLU A 128 -16.83 -3.27 14.23
N ARG A 129 -16.87 -2.48 13.15
CA ARG A 129 -17.71 -1.28 13.04
C ARG A 129 -19.18 -1.55 12.68
N GLY A 130 -19.55 -2.81 12.36
CA GLY A 130 -20.90 -3.16 11.92
C GLY A 130 -21.26 -2.66 10.51
N GLU A 131 -20.26 -2.26 9.72
CA GLU A 131 -20.45 -1.71 8.36
C GLU A 131 -20.68 -2.81 7.32
N ILE A 132 -20.06 -3.98 7.52
CA ILE A 132 -20.26 -5.17 6.70
C ILE A 132 -20.37 -6.38 7.63
N PRO A 133 -21.49 -7.14 7.58
CA PRO A 133 -21.65 -8.38 8.33
C PRO A 133 -20.54 -9.41 8.00
N ALA A 134 -20.16 -10.21 9.00
CA ALA A 134 -19.05 -11.18 8.85
C ALA A 134 -19.33 -12.27 7.80
N ASP A 135 -20.59 -12.68 7.66
CA ASP A 135 -21.07 -13.65 6.67
C ASP A 135 -21.13 -13.08 5.24
N ALA A 136 -21.28 -11.77 5.11
CA ALA A 136 -21.21 -11.05 3.83
C ALA A 136 -19.79 -10.59 3.45
N MET A 137 -18.80 -10.82 4.31
CA MET A 137 -17.45 -10.28 4.14
C MET A 137 -16.73 -10.93 2.95
N SER A 138 -16.30 -10.11 2.01
CA SER A 138 -15.50 -10.53 0.85
C SER A 138 -14.66 -9.38 0.31
N MET A 139 -13.65 -9.69 -0.51
CA MET A 139 -12.87 -8.67 -1.22
C MET A 139 -13.78 -7.77 -2.08
N ALA A 140 -14.81 -8.35 -2.70
CA ALA A 140 -15.78 -7.61 -3.50
C ALA A 140 -16.58 -6.64 -2.62
N ALA A 141 -17.09 -7.09 -1.47
CA ALA A 141 -17.83 -6.25 -0.53
C ALA A 141 -17.00 -5.07 -0.03
N VAL A 142 -15.73 -5.31 0.34
CA VAL A 142 -14.83 -4.23 0.78
C VAL A 142 -14.52 -3.26 -0.37
N LYS A 143 -14.30 -3.75 -1.60
CA LYS A 143 -14.13 -2.89 -2.79
C LYS A 143 -15.34 -1.98 -3.01
N THR A 144 -16.55 -2.56 -2.98
CA THR A 144 -17.80 -1.80 -3.12
C THR A 144 -17.95 -0.77 -2.03
N TRP A 145 -17.66 -1.12 -0.77
CA TRP A 145 -17.77 -0.19 0.36
C TRP A 145 -16.78 0.99 0.26
N LEU A 146 -15.54 0.72 -0.18
CA LEU A 146 -14.52 1.76 -0.40
C LEU A 146 -14.86 2.66 -1.60
N ALA A 147 -15.43 2.11 -2.66
CA ALA A 147 -15.80 2.86 -3.86
C ALA A 147 -17.05 3.73 -3.66
N ALA A 148 -17.95 3.35 -2.75
CA ALA A 148 -19.19 4.08 -2.49
C ALA A 148 -18.97 5.48 -1.89
N ASP A 149 -17.91 5.68 -1.11
CA ASP A 149 -17.57 6.96 -0.49
C ASP A 149 -16.03 7.10 -0.33
N PRO A 150 -15.37 7.80 -1.26
CA PRO A 150 -13.92 8.01 -1.24
C PRO A 150 -13.43 8.82 -0.02
N GLU A 151 -14.25 9.70 0.55
CA GLU A 151 -13.86 10.48 1.73
C GLU A 151 -13.90 9.62 2.99
N ARG A 152 -14.92 8.78 3.13
CA ARG A 152 -14.99 7.78 4.21
C ARG A 152 -13.86 6.76 4.09
N ALA A 153 -13.51 6.33 2.88
CA ALA A 153 -12.43 5.37 2.63
C ALA A 153 -11.03 5.86 3.07
N ARG A 154 -10.85 7.17 3.27
CA ARG A 154 -9.59 7.78 3.72
C ARG A 154 -9.48 7.90 5.24
N ARG A 155 -10.55 7.65 5.99
CA ARG A 155 -10.63 7.82 7.46
C ARG A 155 -10.21 6.57 8.24
#